data_AF-A0A2V8VD34-F1
#
_entry.id   AF-A0A2V8VD34-F1
#
_cell.length_a   1.000
_cell.length_b   1.000
_cell.length_c   1.000
_cell.angle_alpha   90.00
_cell.angle_beta   90.00
_cell.angle_gamma   90.00
#
_symmetry.space_group_name_H-M   'P 1'
#
loop_
_entity.id
_entity.type
_entity.pdbx_description
1 polymer ?
#
loop_
_entity_poly.entity_id
_entity_poly.type
_entity_poly.pdbx_seq_one_letter_code
_entity_poly.pdbx_strand_id
1 'polypeptide(L)'
;WTFDGHVTSGVGSDGFDRADFMLGRLSSFTQNNGELENRRQFNKGLFFGDVWRVSHRFTLNYGMRWEPFDFMSDTKGRNQTFDLGNYQKGIRSKIFLNAPPGLLYHGDADPHGGTIGGPVTKRDWNNVAPRLGFAWDPFGDGKTAIRGGFGVYYDSPLLWVANNANNVSPFSYSVLFFDGLLDNPYLGRESENRYPLTNFGADTPFASPVETIVLDGKYVTSYTNQWNFTVERELVPNTRLRVAYVGTKASNLKGEYDQNAPTYNPNLTTAGPFRAFPESSGFSTA
;
A
#
# COMPACT_ATOMS: atom_id res chain seq x y z
N TRP A 1 20.99 -4.60 -15.41
CA TRP A 1 22.05 -5.61 -15.35
C TRP A 1 22.99 -5.24 -14.22
N THR A 2 23.59 -6.25 -13.58
CA THR A 2 24.47 -6.07 -12.41
C THR A 2 25.72 -6.92 -12.56
N PHE A 3 26.83 -6.41 -12.02
CA PHE A 3 28.11 -7.09 -11.90
C PHE A 3 28.57 -6.91 -10.45
N ASP A 4 28.85 -7.99 -9.74
CA ASP A 4 29.20 -7.97 -8.32
C ASP A 4 30.42 -8.82 -7.97
N GLY A 5 31.06 -9.44 -8.96
CA GLY A 5 32.20 -10.32 -8.77
C GLY A 5 31.79 -11.75 -8.40
N HIS A 6 30.50 -12.08 -8.35
CA HIS A 6 30.05 -13.44 -8.02
C HIS A 6 30.61 -14.47 -9.00
N VAL A 7 30.67 -14.15 -10.30
CA VAL A 7 31.07 -15.10 -11.34
C VAL A 7 32.58 -15.35 -11.33
N THR A 8 33.37 -14.35 -10.93
CA THR A 8 34.82 -14.47 -10.76
C THR A 8 35.26 -14.79 -9.34
N SER A 9 34.32 -15.03 -8.43
CA SER A 9 34.62 -15.46 -7.07
C SER A 9 35.13 -16.91 -7.04
N GLY A 10 36.06 -17.19 -6.13
CA GLY A 10 36.62 -18.53 -5.91
C GLY A 10 36.47 -18.93 -4.45
N VAL A 11 36.72 -20.20 -4.12
CA VAL A 11 36.70 -20.66 -2.72
C VAL A 11 37.73 -19.86 -1.91
N GLY A 12 37.25 -18.95 -1.06
CA GLY A 12 38.07 -18.10 -0.21
C GLY A 12 38.50 -16.74 -0.80
N SER A 13 37.92 -16.29 -1.91
CA SER A 13 38.17 -14.95 -2.48
C SER A 13 36.88 -14.27 -2.91
N ASP A 14 36.73 -13.00 -2.52
CA ASP A 14 35.76 -12.09 -3.14
C ASP A 14 36.21 -11.88 -4.60
N GLY A 15 35.28 -12.00 -5.56
CA GLY A 15 35.59 -11.80 -6.98
C GLY A 15 35.63 -10.32 -7.37
N PHE A 16 35.75 -10.03 -8.67
CA PHE A 16 35.89 -8.67 -9.18
C PHE A 16 34.77 -8.31 -10.16
N ASP A 17 33.94 -7.34 -9.79
CA ASP A 17 32.86 -6.77 -10.62
C ASP A 17 33.35 -6.33 -12.02
N ARG A 18 34.52 -5.72 -12.10
CA ARG A 18 35.14 -5.28 -13.36
C ARG A 18 35.57 -6.46 -14.24
N ALA A 19 35.98 -7.56 -13.63
CA ALA A 19 36.35 -8.76 -14.38
C ALA A 19 35.10 -9.44 -14.95
N ASP A 20 34.02 -9.53 -14.17
CA ASP A 20 32.71 -9.99 -14.64
C ASP A 20 32.22 -9.16 -15.83
N PHE A 21 32.35 -7.82 -15.75
CA PHE A 21 32.01 -6.90 -16.85
C PHE A 21 32.85 -7.15 -18.11
N MET A 22 34.19 -7.25 -17.97
CA MET A 22 35.09 -7.51 -19.10
C MET A 22 34.83 -8.87 -19.75
N LEU A 23 34.41 -9.87 -18.97
CA LEU A 23 34.03 -11.20 -19.45
C LEU A 23 32.57 -11.26 -19.97
N GLY A 24 31.82 -10.16 -19.85
CA GLY A 24 30.40 -10.11 -20.20
C GLY A 24 29.54 -11.08 -19.40
N ARG A 25 29.91 -11.38 -18.16
CA ARG A 25 29.19 -12.28 -17.27
C ARG A 25 28.33 -11.47 -16.30
N LEU A 26 27.01 -11.53 -16.47
CA LEU A 26 26.06 -10.84 -15.58
C LEU A 26 25.89 -11.64 -14.29
N SER A 27 25.82 -10.97 -13.14
CA SER A 27 25.35 -11.62 -11.90
C SER A 27 23.83 -11.62 -11.82
N SER A 28 23.20 -10.52 -12.27
CA SER A 28 21.75 -10.47 -12.48
C SER A 28 21.36 -9.63 -13.69
N PHE A 29 20.26 -10.04 -14.31
CA PHE A 29 19.59 -9.33 -15.39
C PHE A 29 18.11 -9.17 -15.05
N THR A 30 17.65 -7.93 -15.09
CA THR A 30 16.24 -7.58 -14.96
C THR A 30 15.84 -6.78 -16.18
N GLN A 31 14.74 -7.19 -16.80
CA GLN A 31 14.08 -6.42 -17.85
C GLN A 31 12.59 -6.36 -17.54
N ASN A 32 11.99 -5.21 -17.79
CA ASN A 32 10.58 -4.95 -17.56
C ASN A 32 10.01 -4.19 -18.78
N ASN A 33 8.76 -4.46 -19.16
CA ASN A 33 8.13 -3.83 -20.34
C ASN A 33 7.63 -2.39 -20.07
N GLY A 34 7.86 -1.89 -18.85
CA GLY A 34 7.38 -0.62 -18.36
C GLY A 34 5.96 -0.71 -17.82
N GLU A 35 5.62 0.23 -16.93
CA GLU A 35 4.27 0.35 -16.40
C GLU A 35 3.37 1.10 -17.39
N LEU A 36 2.20 0.54 -17.67
CA LEU A 36 1.16 1.24 -18.40
C LEU A 36 0.04 1.62 -17.42
N GLU A 37 -0.13 2.91 -17.18
CA GLU A 37 -1.09 3.43 -16.20
C GLU A 37 -2.05 4.46 -16.81
N ASN A 38 -3.34 4.34 -16.49
CA ASN A 38 -4.40 5.27 -16.86
C ASN A 38 -5.33 5.43 -15.66
N ARG A 39 -4.74 5.83 -14.52
CA ARG A 39 -5.42 5.92 -13.22
C ARG A 39 -6.37 7.11 -13.18
N ARG A 40 -7.53 6.88 -12.58
CA ARG A 40 -8.51 7.92 -12.29
C ARG A 40 -9.10 7.69 -10.90
N GLN A 41 -9.14 8.76 -10.12
CA GLN A 41 -9.82 8.83 -8.83
C GLN A 41 -10.87 9.94 -8.87
N PHE A 42 -11.95 9.76 -8.11
CA PHE A 42 -12.90 10.84 -7.85
C PHE A 42 -13.01 11.06 -6.36
N ASN A 43 -12.44 12.17 -5.89
CA ASN A 43 -12.44 12.54 -4.49
C ASN A 43 -13.75 13.27 -4.16
N LYS A 44 -14.44 12.78 -3.13
CA LYS A 44 -15.71 13.32 -2.65
C LYS A 44 -15.49 13.90 -1.26
N GLY A 45 -16.09 15.05 -1.00
CA GLY A 45 -16.00 15.67 0.31
C GLY A 45 -17.23 16.52 0.59
N LEU A 46 -17.78 16.37 1.78
CA LEU A 46 -18.78 17.26 2.35
C LEU A 46 -18.25 17.82 3.67
N PHE A 47 -18.53 19.08 3.94
CA PHE A 47 -18.13 19.73 5.18
C PHE A 47 -19.26 20.60 5.70
N PHE A 48 -19.44 20.56 7.01
CA PHE A 48 -20.29 21.45 7.76
C PHE A 48 -19.56 21.88 9.04
N GLY A 49 -19.70 23.14 9.44
CA GLY A 49 -19.15 23.60 10.70
C GLY A 49 -19.69 24.98 11.07
N ASP A 50 -19.74 25.23 12.37
CA ASP A 50 -20.25 26.47 12.95
C ASP A 50 -19.54 26.80 14.28
N VAL A 51 -19.60 28.08 14.66
CA VAL A 51 -19.09 28.58 15.93
C VAL A 51 -20.23 29.23 16.69
N TRP A 52 -20.71 28.53 17.70
CA TRP A 52 -21.81 29.00 18.52
C TRP A 52 -21.31 29.65 19.81
N ARG A 53 -21.57 30.94 19.96
CA ARG A 53 -21.44 31.65 21.23
C ARG A 53 -22.67 31.37 22.09
N VAL A 54 -22.64 30.28 22.86
CA VAL A 54 -23.73 29.88 23.76
C VAL A 54 -23.97 30.95 24.84
N SER A 55 -22.90 31.62 25.29
CA SER A 55 -22.98 32.79 26.18
C SER A 55 -21.76 33.69 26.00
N HIS A 56 -21.74 34.85 26.67
CA HIS A 56 -20.57 35.74 26.70
C HIS A 56 -19.29 35.08 27.23
N ARG A 57 -19.42 33.96 27.97
CA ARG A 57 -18.33 33.23 28.60
C ARG A 57 -18.03 31.86 27.97
N PHE A 58 -18.89 31.34 27.09
CA PHE A 58 -18.73 30.00 26.53
C PHE A 58 -18.98 30.00 25.03
N THR A 59 -17.97 29.56 24.28
CA THR A 59 -18.01 29.36 22.83
C THR A 59 -17.78 27.91 22.51
N LEU A 60 -18.66 27.33 21.69
CA LEU A 60 -18.55 25.99 21.16
C LEU A 60 -18.23 26.09 19.66
N ASN A 61 -17.20 25.37 19.21
CA ASN A 61 -16.88 25.16 17.81
C ASN A 61 -17.20 23.70 17.49
N TYR A 62 -18.01 23.46 16.49
CA TYR A 62 -18.35 22.11 16.06
C TYR A 62 -18.36 22.04 14.54
N GLY A 63 -17.91 20.91 14.03
CA GLY A 63 -17.91 20.64 12.61
C GLY A 63 -17.78 19.16 12.31
N MET A 64 -18.11 18.82 11.09
CA MET A 64 -18.04 17.47 10.58
C MET A 64 -17.60 17.53 9.13
N ARG A 65 -16.62 16.71 8.78
CA ARG A 65 -16.20 16.47 7.40
C ARG A 65 -16.51 15.01 7.07
N TRP A 66 -17.07 14.76 5.90
CA TRP A 66 -17.24 13.42 5.37
C TRP A 66 -16.48 13.30 4.06
N GLU A 67 -15.53 12.38 4.02
CA GLU A 67 -14.62 12.18 2.89
C GLU A 67 -14.45 10.68 2.61
N PRO A 68 -15.41 10.04 1.95
CA PRO A 68 -15.29 8.63 1.64
C PRO A 68 -14.09 8.40 0.73
N PHE A 69 -13.33 7.35 1.01
CA PHE A 69 -12.16 7.00 0.23
C PHE A 69 -12.52 5.98 -0.85
N ASP A 70 -12.20 6.32 -2.09
CA ASP A 70 -12.29 5.43 -3.25
C ASP A 70 -10.89 5.22 -3.82
N PHE A 71 -10.54 3.97 -4.13
CA PHE A 71 -9.25 3.69 -4.75
C PHE A 71 -9.22 4.14 -6.20
N MET A 72 -8.02 4.45 -6.69
CA MET A 72 -7.82 4.70 -8.10
C MET A 72 -8.23 3.47 -8.91
N SER A 73 -9.11 3.67 -9.89
CA SER A 73 -9.38 2.69 -10.94
C SER A 73 -8.53 2.99 -12.16
N ASP A 74 -8.11 1.96 -12.89
CA ASP A 74 -7.50 2.13 -14.20
C ASP A 74 -8.60 2.12 -15.26
N THR A 75 -8.62 3.11 -16.15
CA THR A 75 -9.68 3.24 -17.18
C THR A 75 -9.69 2.10 -18.20
N LYS A 76 -8.64 1.26 -18.24
CA LYS A 76 -8.56 0.06 -19.07
C LYS A 76 -8.74 -1.23 -18.26
N GLY A 77 -9.18 -1.16 -17.00
CA GLY A 77 -9.42 -2.33 -16.16
C GLY A 77 -8.14 -3.05 -15.70
N ARG A 78 -6.98 -2.39 -15.82
CA ARG A 78 -5.71 -2.94 -15.36
C ARG A 78 -5.60 -2.74 -13.87
N ASN A 79 -6.01 -3.74 -13.11
CA ASN A 79 -5.81 -3.89 -11.68
C ASN A 79 -5.87 -5.38 -11.37
N GLN A 80 -5.18 -5.79 -10.32
CA GLN A 80 -5.20 -7.17 -9.84
C GLN A 80 -5.52 -7.22 -8.36
N THR A 81 -6.00 -8.37 -7.90
CA THR A 81 -6.08 -8.73 -6.49
C THR A 81 -5.63 -10.17 -6.32
N PHE A 82 -5.31 -10.55 -5.09
CA PHE A 82 -4.99 -11.92 -4.74
C PHE A 82 -5.90 -12.41 -3.63
N ASP A 83 -6.37 -13.65 -3.75
CA ASP A 83 -7.11 -14.36 -2.71
C ASP A 83 -6.42 -15.68 -2.36
N LEU A 84 -5.97 -15.79 -1.12
CA LEU A 84 -5.26 -16.96 -0.62
C LEU A 84 -6.16 -18.21 -0.61
N GLY A 85 -7.46 -18.06 -0.38
CA GLY A 85 -8.41 -19.18 -0.39
C GLY A 85 -8.54 -19.81 -1.79
N ASN A 86 -8.60 -18.98 -2.83
CA ASN A 86 -8.61 -19.40 -4.23
C ASN A 86 -7.27 -19.99 -4.64
N TYR A 87 -6.15 -19.42 -4.19
CA TYR A 87 -4.83 -19.98 -4.41
C TYR A 87 -4.75 -21.42 -3.89
N GLN A 88 -5.14 -21.64 -2.63
CA GLN A 88 -5.16 -22.95 -1.98
C GLN A 88 -6.09 -23.96 -2.66
N LYS A 89 -7.18 -23.49 -3.29
CA LYS A 89 -8.12 -24.31 -4.06
C LYS A 89 -7.73 -24.50 -5.52
N GLY A 90 -6.63 -23.89 -5.98
CA GLY A 90 -6.20 -23.95 -7.37
C GLY A 90 -7.11 -23.19 -8.35
N ILE A 91 -7.95 -22.27 -7.85
CA ILE A 91 -8.87 -21.47 -8.67
C ILE A 91 -8.07 -20.38 -9.39
N ARG A 92 -8.26 -20.27 -10.70
CA ARG A 92 -7.57 -19.31 -11.58
C ARG A 92 -8.54 -18.30 -12.18
N SER A 93 -8.00 -17.15 -12.59
CA SER A 93 -8.70 -16.17 -13.42
C SER A 93 -9.27 -16.80 -14.69
N LYS A 94 -10.45 -16.35 -15.10
CA LYS A 94 -11.05 -16.67 -16.41
C LYS A 94 -10.73 -15.62 -17.47
N ILE A 95 -10.24 -14.45 -17.03
CA ILE A 95 -9.82 -13.37 -17.92
C ILE A 95 -8.39 -13.60 -18.40
N PHE A 96 -7.48 -14.01 -17.50
CA PHE A 96 -6.09 -14.34 -17.81
C PHE A 96 -5.80 -15.80 -17.48
N LEU A 97 -5.81 -16.66 -18.50
CA LEU A 97 -5.79 -18.13 -18.33
C LEU A 97 -4.45 -18.65 -17.83
N ASN A 98 -3.37 -17.93 -18.13
CA ASN A 98 -2.01 -18.25 -17.69
C ASN A 98 -1.67 -17.69 -16.31
N ALA A 99 -2.57 -16.94 -15.68
CA ALA A 99 -2.34 -16.40 -14.35
C ALA A 99 -2.18 -17.54 -13.32
N PRO A 100 -1.28 -17.39 -12.34
CA PRO A 100 -1.23 -18.26 -11.18
C PRO A 100 -2.60 -18.35 -10.48
N PRO A 101 -2.89 -19.47 -9.78
CA PRO A 101 -4.06 -19.55 -8.90
C PRO A 101 -4.13 -18.36 -7.92
N GLY A 102 -5.33 -17.98 -7.49
CA GLY A 102 -5.55 -16.90 -6.53
C GLY A 102 -5.38 -15.48 -7.08
N LEU A 103 -4.63 -15.28 -8.17
CA LEU A 103 -4.59 -13.98 -8.86
C LEU A 103 -5.85 -13.78 -9.71
N LEU A 104 -6.52 -12.66 -9.47
CA LEU A 104 -7.80 -12.29 -10.07
C LEU A 104 -7.77 -10.86 -10.57
N TYR A 105 -8.58 -10.58 -11.59
CA TYR A 105 -8.57 -9.32 -12.34
C TYR A 105 -9.97 -8.75 -12.49
N HIS A 106 -10.05 -7.51 -12.97
CA HIS A 106 -11.32 -6.88 -13.33
C HIS A 106 -12.16 -7.81 -14.23
N GLY A 107 -13.40 -8.10 -13.82
CA GLY A 107 -14.30 -9.01 -14.55
C GLY A 107 -14.29 -10.47 -14.08
N ASP A 108 -13.32 -10.89 -13.25
CA ASP A 108 -13.38 -12.21 -12.60
C ASP A 108 -14.46 -12.26 -11.51
N ALA A 109 -14.85 -13.47 -11.11
CA ALA A 109 -15.74 -13.67 -9.96
C ALA A 109 -15.03 -13.26 -8.66
N ASP A 110 -15.68 -12.42 -7.86
CA ASP A 110 -15.16 -12.01 -6.54
C ASP A 110 -15.42 -13.16 -5.54
N PRO A 111 -14.38 -13.69 -4.84
CA PRO A 111 -14.53 -14.68 -3.78
C PRO A 111 -15.48 -14.25 -2.65
N HIS A 112 -15.66 -12.94 -2.49
CA HIS A 112 -16.54 -12.30 -1.52
C HIS A 112 -17.90 -11.91 -2.09
N GLY A 113 -18.23 -12.38 -3.30
CA GLY A 113 -19.53 -12.23 -3.95
C GLY A 113 -19.55 -11.16 -5.05
N GLY A 114 -20.16 -11.52 -6.19
CA GLY A 114 -20.28 -10.64 -7.36
C GLY A 114 -19.10 -10.78 -8.32
N THR A 115 -18.75 -9.67 -8.96
CA THR A 115 -17.67 -9.58 -9.95
C THR A 115 -16.70 -8.49 -9.51
N ILE A 116 -15.41 -8.71 -9.74
CA ILE A 116 -14.38 -7.75 -9.40
C ILE A 116 -14.58 -6.46 -10.21
N GLY A 117 -14.75 -5.35 -9.49
CA GLY A 117 -15.02 -4.02 -10.04
C GLY A 117 -13.80 -3.36 -10.67
N GLY A 118 -13.97 -2.11 -11.13
CA GLY A 118 -12.88 -1.33 -11.73
C GLY A 118 -11.74 -1.09 -10.73
N PRO A 119 -12.02 -0.50 -9.56
CA PRO A 119 -11.20 -0.69 -8.37
C PRO A 119 -11.39 -2.11 -7.83
N VAL A 120 -10.29 -2.80 -7.59
CA VAL A 120 -10.27 -4.14 -6.98
C VAL A 120 -10.56 -4.10 -5.47
N THR A 121 -10.25 -2.97 -4.83
CA THR A 121 -10.51 -2.72 -3.41
C THR A 121 -11.84 -2.00 -3.22
N LYS A 122 -12.63 -2.44 -2.24
CA LYS A 122 -13.92 -1.84 -1.89
C LYS A 122 -13.72 -0.44 -1.30
N ARG A 123 -14.66 0.45 -1.62
CA ARG A 123 -14.74 1.82 -1.11
C ARG A 123 -14.96 1.85 0.39
N ASP A 124 -14.32 2.80 1.06
CA ASP A 124 -14.57 3.10 2.47
C ASP A 124 -15.46 4.34 2.59
N TRP A 125 -16.74 4.11 2.89
CA TRP A 125 -17.73 5.18 3.04
C TRP A 125 -17.79 5.76 4.45
N ASN A 126 -17.09 5.15 5.42
CA ASN A 126 -17.25 5.44 6.85
C ASN A 126 -16.29 6.52 7.36
N ASN A 127 -15.80 7.37 6.46
CA ASN A 127 -14.83 8.41 6.76
C ASN A 127 -15.51 9.70 7.25
N VAL A 128 -16.02 9.66 8.48
CA VAL A 128 -16.66 10.81 9.14
C VAL A 128 -15.68 11.39 10.15
N ALA A 129 -15.22 12.60 9.88
CA ALA A 129 -14.26 13.36 10.67
C ALA A 129 -14.96 14.46 11.49
N PRO A 130 -15.48 14.15 12.70
CA PRO A 130 -15.99 15.18 13.60
C PRO A 130 -14.84 16.02 14.15
N ARG A 131 -15.14 17.29 14.40
CA ARG A 131 -14.28 18.27 15.07
C ARG A 131 -15.12 19.00 16.09
N LEU A 132 -14.71 18.95 17.35
CA LEU A 132 -15.37 19.60 18.46
C LEU A 132 -14.33 20.39 19.24
N GLY A 133 -14.65 21.62 19.59
CA GLY A 133 -13.81 22.48 20.38
C GLY A 133 -14.63 23.39 21.26
N PHE A 134 -14.08 23.81 22.38
CA PHE A 134 -14.73 24.78 23.24
C PHE A 134 -13.71 25.77 23.82
N ALA A 135 -14.21 26.95 24.13
CA ALA A 135 -13.50 27.95 24.91
C ALA A 135 -14.45 28.47 26.00
N TRP A 136 -13.96 28.47 27.23
CA TRP A 136 -14.74 28.82 28.40
C TRP A 136 -13.95 29.76 29.31
N ASP A 137 -14.58 30.86 29.71
CA ASP A 137 -14.16 31.68 30.86
C ASP A 137 -15.02 31.30 32.08
N PRO A 138 -14.45 30.57 33.07
CA PRO A 138 -15.20 30.12 34.23
C PRO A 138 -15.71 31.26 35.13
N PHE A 139 -14.99 32.38 35.19
CA PHE A 139 -15.26 33.48 36.12
C PHE A 139 -15.88 34.70 35.45
N GLY A 140 -15.80 34.81 34.12
CA GLY A 140 -16.35 35.93 33.35
C GLY A 140 -15.52 37.22 33.47
N ASP A 141 -14.33 37.14 34.07
CA ASP A 141 -13.43 38.26 34.29
C ASP A 141 -12.31 38.36 33.24
N GLY A 142 -12.28 37.44 32.27
CA GLY A 142 -11.25 37.35 31.23
C GLY A 142 -9.88 36.89 31.71
N LYS A 143 -9.72 36.56 33.00
CA LYS A 143 -8.42 36.21 33.60
C LYS A 143 -8.15 34.72 33.58
N THR A 144 -9.18 33.89 33.45
CA THR A 144 -9.03 32.43 33.31
C THR A 144 -9.70 31.97 32.02
N ALA A 145 -8.98 31.19 31.21
CA ALA A 145 -9.52 30.60 30.00
C ALA A 145 -9.21 29.10 29.96
N ILE A 146 -10.26 28.30 29.80
CA ILE A 146 -10.17 26.86 29.56
C ILE A 146 -10.52 26.61 28.10
N ARG A 147 -9.64 25.91 27.39
CA ARG A 147 -9.85 25.54 25.98
C ARG A 147 -9.62 24.05 25.84
N GLY A 148 -10.44 23.42 25.02
CA GLY A 148 -10.23 22.03 24.68
C GLY A 148 -10.79 21.72 23.31
N GLY A 149 -10.30 20.64 22.72
CA GLY A 149 -10.83 20.17 21.46
C GLY A 149 -10.48 18.72 21.18
N PHE A 150 -11.28 18.11 20.32
CA PHE A 150 -11.15 16.77 19.80
C PHE A 150 -11.42 16.79 18.30
N GLY A 151 -10.62 16.07 17.53
CA GLY A 151 -10.85 15.91 16.09
C GLY A 151 -10.36 14.58 15.58
N VAL A 152 -11.06 14.04 14.59
CA VAL A 152 -10.63 12.89 13.79
C VAL A 152 -10.12 13.38 12.44
N TYR A 153 -8.99 12.85 12.01
CA TYR A 153 -8.34 13.21 10.76
C TYR A 153 -7.99 11.94 10.00
N TYR A 154 -8.60 11.75 8.84
CA TYR A 154 -8.27 10.63 7.95
C TYR A 154 -7.03 10.96 7.14
N ASP A 155 -6.21 9.94 6.91
CA ASP A 155 -5.09 9.99 6.00
C ASP A 155 -5.49 9.33 4.67
N SER A 156 -4.88 9.79 3.57
CA SER A 156 -5.07 9.16 2.26
C SER A 156 -3.85 8.29 1.95
N PRO A 157 -4.03 7.03 1.53
CA PRO A 157 -2.91 6.18 1.19
C PRO A 157 -2.04 6.81 0.09
N LEU A 158 -0.73 6.59 0.21
CA LEU A 158 0.27 7.05 -0.73
C LEU A 158 -0.04 6.55 -2.14
N LEU A 159 0.13 7.43 -3.14
CA LEU A 159 -0.13 7.13 -4.56
C LEU A 159 0.57 5.86 -5.05
N TRP A 160 1.79 5.61 -4.54
CA TRP A 160 2.59 4.42 -4.86
C TRP A 160 1.89 3.11 -4.51
N VAL A 161 1.15 3.05 -3.39
CA VAL A 161 0.44 1.84 -2.95
C VAL A 161 -0.62 1.43 -3.97
N ALA A 162 -1.28 2.41 -4.57
CA ALA A 162 -2.25 2.15 -5.62
C ALA A 162 -1.55 1.84 -6.96
N ASN A 163 -0.44 2.50 -7.30
CA ASN A 163 0.35 2.23 -8.52
C ASN A 163 0.84 0.76 -8.60
N ASN A 164 1.30 0.17 -7.49
CA ASN A 164 1.77 -1.22 -7.46
C ASN A 164 0.75 -2.27 -7.93
N ALA A 165 -0.56 -1.98 -7.86
CA ALA A 165 -1.59 -2.92 -8.33
C ALA A 165 -1.50 -3.24 -9.84
N ASN A 166 -0.70 -2.49 -10.60
CA ASN A 166 -0.51 -2.66 -12.04
C ASN A 166 0.95 -2.98 -12.42
N ASN A 167 1.85 -2.99 -11.44
CA ASN A 167 3.30 -3.11 -11.65
C ASN A 167 3.78 -4.56 -11.68
N VAL A 168 2.89 -5.51 -12.00
CA VAL A 168 3.26 -6.90 -12.22
C VAL A 168 2.46 -7.49 -13.36
N SER A 169 2.80 -8.73 -13.72
CA SER A 169 2.12 -9.45 -14.80
C SER A 169 0.62 -9.57 -14.50
N PRO A 170 -0.26 -9.37 -15.51
CA PRO A 170 0.02 -9.34 -16.94
C PRO A 170 0.40 -7.95 -17.46
N PHE A 171 0.17 -6.87 -16.70
CA PHE A 171 0.25 -5.49 -17.20
C PHE A 171 1.68 -4.92 -17.22
N SER A 172 2.55 -5.47 -16.36
CA SER A 172 3.98 -5.21 -16.32
C SER A 172 4.70 -6.56 -16.35
N TYR A 173 5.12 -7.01 -17.54
CA TYR A 173 5.88 -8.24 -17.70
C TYR A 173 7.34 -7.96 -17.34
N SER A 174 7.84 -8.71 -16.35
CA SER A 174 9.18 -8.55 -15.80
C SER A 174 9.86 -9.91 -15.75
N VAL A 175 11.13 -9.96 -16.09
CA VAL A 175 11.98 -11.14 -15.90
C VAL A 175 13.14 -10.78 -15.00
N LEU A 176 13.47 -11.68 -14.07
CA LEU A 176 14.68 -11.62 -13.26
C LEU A 176 15.45 -12.91 -13.48
N PHE A 177 16.67 -12.75 -13.97
CA PHE A 177 17.60 -13.84 -14.19
C PHE A 177 18.82 -13.64 -13.33
N PHE A 178 19.20 -14.71 -12.63
CA PHE A 178 20.52 -14.85 -12.04
C PHE A 178 21.41 -15.54 -13.06
N ASP A 179 22.61 -14.99 -13.21
CA ASP A 179 23.59 -15.35 -14.22
C ASP A 179 23.14 -15.10 -15.67
N GLY A 180 24.10 -14.79 -16.53
CA GLY A 180 23.84 -14.63 -17.96
C GLY A 180 25.03 -14.02 -18.71
N LEU A 181 24.85 -13.87 -20.02
CA LEU A 181 25.80 -13.18 -20.87
C LEU A 181 25.30 -11.76 -21.20
N LEU A 182 26.19 -10.79 -21.20
CA LEU A 182 25.86 -9.39 -21.49
C LEU A 182 25.37 -9.20 -22.94
N ASP A 183 25.93 -9.95 -23.88
CA ASP A 183 25.58 -9.93 -25.31
C ASP A 183 24.30 -10.71 -25.62
N ASN A 184 24.00 -11.77 -24.86
CA ASN A 184 22.75 -12.50 -24.95
C ASN A 184 22.21 -12.91 -23.56
N PRO A 185 21.48 -12.02 -22.87
CA PRO A 185 20.96 -12.29 -21.53
C PRO A 185 19.86 -13.37 -21.50
N TYR A 186 19.31 -13.75 -22.66
CA TYR A 186 18.26 -14.75 -22.81
C TYR A 186 18.75 -16.12 -23.30
N LEU A 187 20.07 -16.34 -23.37
CA LEU A 187 20.61 -17.62 -23.84
C LEU A 187 20.08 -18.80 -22.98
N GLY A 188 19.40 -19.74 -23.63
CA GLY A 188 18.74 -20.89 -22.98
C GLY A 188 17.41 -20.56 -22.29
N ARG A 189 16.92 -19.32 -22.44
CA ARG A 189 15.69 -18.78 -21.85
C ARG A 189 14.93 -17.93 -22.90
N GLU A 190 15.07 -18.28 -24.18
CA GLU A 190 14.56 -17.48 -25.30
C GLU A 190 13.03 -17.31 -25.27
N SER A 191 12.32 -18.28 -24.67
CA SER A 191 10.87 -18.24 -24.48
C SER A 191 10.39 -17.11 -23.54
N GLU A 192 11.29 -16.55 -22.73
CA GLU A 192 11.02 -15.44 -21.82
C GLU A 192 11.28 -14.07 -22.48
N ASN A 193 11.93 -14.03 -23.66
CA ASN A 193 12.12 -12.78 -24.38
C ASN A 193 10.84 -12.40 -25.15
N ARG A 194 9.87 -11.82 -24.43
CA ARG A 194 8.56 -11.45 -24.96
C ARG A 194 8.39 -9.93 -25.12
N TYR A 195 9.49 -9.19 -25.16
CA TYR A 195 9.49 -7.72 -25.21
C TYR A 195 9.49 -7.18 -26.65
N PRO A 196 8.82 -6.05 -26.92
CA PRO A 196 7.88 -5.37 -26.03
C PRO A 196 6.52 -6.10 -25.99
N LEU A 197 5.97 -6.30 -24.79
CA LEU A 197 4.61 -6.82 -24.63
C LEU A 197 3.64 -5.64 -24.56
N THR A 198 2.87 -5.41 -25.64
CA THR A 198 1.97 -4.26 -25.78
C THR A 198 0.48 -4.62 -25.77
N ASN A 199 0.14 -5.91 -25.84
CA ASN A 199 -1.23 -6.39 -25.84
C ASN A 199 -1.45 -7.40 -24.71
N PHE A 200 -2.47 -7.16 -23.88
CA PHE A 200 -2.79 -8.00 -22.72
C PHE A 200 -4.11 -8.73 -22.99
N GLY A 201 -4.00 -9.98 -23.41
CA GLY A 201 -5.12 -10.87 -23.71
C GLY A 201 -5.16 -12.06 -22.76
N ALA A 202 -6.09 -12.98 -23.00
CA ALA A 202 -6.30 -14.13 -22.13
C ALA A 202 -5.09 -15.07 -22.06
N ASP A 203 -4.24 -15.05 -23.08
CA ASP A 203 -3.02 -15.85 -23.25
C ASP A 203 -1.74 -15.12 -22.82
N THR A 204 -1.84 -13.94 -22.18
CA THR A 204 -0.67 -13.18 -21.75
C THR A 204 0.26 -14.03 -20.87
N PRO A 205 1.59 -13.99 -21.11
CA PRO A 205 2.58 -14.68 -20.30
C PRO A 205 2.65 -14.20 -18.84
N PHE A 206 3.03 -15.12 -17.96
CA PHE A 206 3.46 -14.85 -16.60
C PHE A 206 4.85 -15.46 -16.42
N ALA A 207 5.86 -14.62 -16.17
CA ALA A 207 7.20 -15.11 -15.85
C ALA A 207 7.19 -15.72 -14.45
N SER A 208 7.84 -16.87 -14.28
CA SER A 208 8.00 -17.50 -12.97
C SER A 208 9.41 -17.27 -12.42
N PRO A 209 9.59 -17.02 -11.10
CA PRO A 209 8.54 -16.89 -10.09
C PRO A 209 7.71 -15.61 -10.28
N VAL A 210 6.42 -15.69 -9.97
CA VAL A 210 5.55 -14.50 -9.92
C VAL A 210 5.65 -13.93 -8.52
N GLU A 211 6.14 -12.71 -8.43
CA GLU A 211 6.04 -11.86 -7.25
C GLU A 211 4.91 -10.86 -7.47
N THR A 212 4.05 -10.67 -6.48
CA THR A 212 2.94 -9.73 -6.57
C THR A 212 2.71 -8.99 -5.27
N ILE A 213 2.39 -7.70 -5.41
CA ILE A 213 1.94 -6.86 -4.31
C ILE A 213 0.51 -6.46 -4.61
N VAL A 214 -0.41 -6.81 -3.71
CA VAL A 214 -1.84 -6.51 -3.88
C VAL A 214 -2.39 -5.70 -2.73
N LEU A 215 -3.36 -4.86 -3.05
CA LEU A 215 -4.21 -4.23 -2.06
C LEU A 215 -5.23 -5.26 -1.54
N ASP A 216 -5.48 -5.24 -0.23
CA ASP A 216 -6.60 -6.00 0.33
C ASP A 216 -7.91 -5.52 -0.31
N GLY A 217 -8.80 -6.47 -0.59
CA GLY A 217 -10.15 -6.20 -1.10
C GLY A 217 -10.99 -5.35 -0.13
N LYS A 218 -10.63 -5.33 1.16
CA LYS A 218 -11.28 -4.50 2.19
C LYS A 218 -10.25 -3.62 2.90
N TYR A 219 -9.97 -2.47 2.31
CA TYR A 219 -9.15 -1.45 2.95
C TYR A 219 -10.00 -0.55 3.87
N VAL A 220 -9.44 -0.20 5.03
CA VAL A 220 -10.01 0.77 5.95
C VAL A 220 -9.07 1.97 6.05
N THR A 221 -9.62 3.17 5.93
CA THR A 221 -8.82 4.39 5.88
C THR A 221 -8.12 4.63 7.22
N SER A 222 -6.80 4.88 7.19
CA SER A 222 -6.02 5.24 8.37
C SER A 222 -6.51 6.57 8.93
N TYR A 223 -6.55 6.70 10.26
CA TYR A 223 -6.99 7.94 10.90
C TYR A 223 -6.26 8.23 12.20
N THR A 224 -6.18 9.52 12.54
CA THR A 224 -5.63 10.03 13.79
C THR A 224 -6.69 10.76 14.58
N ASN A 225 -6.85 10.37 15.83
CA ASN A 225 -7.61 11.12 16.83
C ASN A 225 -6.65 12.08 17.52
N GLN A 226 -7.00 13.35 17.57
CA GLN A 226 -6.23 14.37 18.28
C GLN A 226 -7.11 15.04 19.32
N TRP A 227 -6.59 15.20 20.53
CA TRP A 227 -7.24 15.99 21.56
C TRP A 227 -6.25 16.92 22.25
N ASN A 228 -6.75 18.07 22.67
CA ASN A 228 -5.98 19.01 23.46
C ASN A 228 -6.84 19.59 24.57
N PHE A 229 -6.17 19.96 25.66
CA PHE A 229 -6.77 20.66 26.78
C PHE A 229 -5.77 21.69 27.30
N THR A 230 -6.21 22.93 27.44
CA THR A 230 -5.38 24.06 27.88
C THR A 230 -6.12 24.84 28.95
N VAL A 231 -5.42 25.10 30.06
CA VAL A 231 -5.87 26.03 31.09
C VAL A 231 -4.88 27.19 31.11
N GLU A 232 -5.42 28.39 31.07
CA GLU A 232 -4.66 29.63 31.09
C GLU A 232 -5.20 30.51 32.20
N ARG A 233 -4.31 31.08 33.01
CA ARG A 233 -4.69 32.00 34.08
C ARG A 233 -3.69 33.14 34.23
N GLU A 234 -4.20 34.35 34.38
CA GLU A 234 -3.44 35.49 34.88
C GLU A 234 -3.22 35.34 36.39
N LEU A 235 -1.97 35.32 36.83
CA LEU A 235 -1.60 35.15 38.24
C LEU A 235 -1.44 36.50 38.93
N VAL A 236 -0.75 37.41 38.27
CA VAL A 236 -0.54 38.82 38.65
C VAL A 236 -0.58 39.67 37.38
N PRO A 237 -0.78 41.00 37.46
CA PRO A 237 -0.84 41.84 36.28
C PRO A 237 0.35 41.59 35.34
N ASN A 238 0.05 41.38 34.05
CA ASN A 238 1.03 41.08 33.00
C ASN A 238 1.76 39.73 33.12
N THR A 239 1.37 38.84 34.06
CA THR A 239 1.94 37.49 34.18
C THR A 239 0.87 36.42 34.00
N ARG A 240 1.08 35.55 33.02
CA ARG A 240 0.14 34.49 32.65
C ARG A 240 0.82 33.12 32.74
N LEU A 241 0.16 32.19 33.41
CA LEU A 241 0.52 30.77 33.39
C LEU A 241 -0.41 30.03 32.42
N ARG A 242 0.19 29.19 31.56
CA ARG A 242 -0.55 28.30 30.67
C ARG A 242 -0.05 26.88 30.87
N VAL A 243 -0.97 25.96 31.13
CA VAL A 243 -0.71 24.52 31.17
C VAL A 243 -1.51 23.90 30.03
N ALA A 244 -0.84 23.12 29.19
CA ALA A 244 -1.45 22.47 28.04
C ALA A 244 -1.10 20.99 28.02
N TYR A 245 -2.07 20.17 27.62
CA TYR A 245 -1.91 18.76 27.34
C TYR A 245 -2.41 18.48 25.93
N VAL A 246 -1.64 17.69 25.18
CA VAL A 246 -1.97 17.27 23.82
C VAL A 246 -1.79 15.76 23.75
N GLY A 247 -2.80 15.07 23.22
CA GLY A 247 -2.77 13.64 22.97
C GLY A 247 -3.11 13.33 21.51
N THR A 248 -2.46 12.29 21.00
CA THR A 248 -2.70 11.78 19.64
C THR A 248 -2.77 10.26 19.69
N LYS A 249 -3.67 9.67 18.89
CA LYS A 249 -3.76 8.23 18.69
C LYS A 249 -4.10 7.95 17.23
N ALA A 250 -3.20 7.28 16.53
CA ALA A 250 -3.45 6.76 15.20
C ALA A 250 -4.01 5.33 15.27
N SER A 251 -4.84 4.94 14.29
CA SER A 251 -5.42 3.60 14.18
C SER A 251 -5.68 3.25 12.72
N ASN A 252 -5.81 1.96 12.42
CA ASN A 252 -5.92 1.42 11.06
C ASN A 252 -4.72 1.84 10.20
N LEU A 253 -3.53 1.83 10.80
CA LEU A 253 -2.32 2.21 10.06
C LEU A 253 -2.04 1.16 8.99
N LYS A 254 -1.55 1.62 7.83
CA LYS A 254 -1.12 0.73 6.76
C LYS A 254 -0.03 -0.20 7.28
N GLY A 255 -0.24 -1.50 7.11
CA GLY A 255 0.74 -2.55 7.29
C GLY A 255 0.94 -3.35 6.00
N GLU A 256 2.09 -4.00 5.91
CA GLU A 256 2.45 -4.96 4.87
C GLU A 256 2.59 -6.32 5.55
N TYR A 257 2.04 -7.36 4.94
CA TYR A 257 2.22 -8.73 5.41
C TYR A 257 2.51 -9.63 4.22
N ASP A 258 3.52 -10.47 4.40
CA ASP A 258 3.87 -11.50 3.43
C ASP A 258 2.92 -12.68 3.60
N GLN A 259 2.07 -12.92 2.59
CA GLN A 259 1.14 -14.06 2.61
C GLN A 259 1.85 -15.39 2.35
N ASN A 260 3.08 -15.34 1.84
CA ASN A 260 3.92 -16.49 1.56
C ASN A 260 4.98 -16.71 2.64
N ALA A 261 4.88 -16.04 3.79
CA ALA A 261 5.84 -16.20 4.87
C ALA A 261 5.94 -17.67 5.32
N PRO A 262 7.16 -18.22 5.44
CA PRO A 262 7.33 -19.60 5.89
C PRO A 262 6.75 -19.75 7.31
N THR A 263 5.95 -20.79 7.52
CA THR A 263 5.52 -21.14 8.88
C THR A 263 6.74 -21.53 9.69
N TYR A 264 7.05 -20.76 10.74
CA TYR A 264 8.15 -21.06 11.64
C TYR A 264 7.99 -22.48 12.21
N ASN A 265 8.93 -23.35 11.88
CA ASN A 265 9.00 -24.71 12.41
C ASN A 265 10.37 -24.89 13.08
N PRO A 266 10.43 -24.93 14.42
CA PRO A 266 11.69 -25.04 15.16
C PRO A 266 12.43 -26.37 14.92
N ASN A 267 11.79 -27.35 14.26
CA ASN A 267 12.38 -28.64 13.92
C ASN A 267 12.96 -28.69 12.50
N LEU A 268 12.79 -27.64 11.68
CA LEU A 268 13.44 -27.57 10.37
C LEU A 268 14.91 -27.19 10.56
N THR A 269 15.80 -28.13 10.22
CA THR A 269 17.22 -27.81 10.02
C THR A 269 17.39 -27.11 8.67
N THR A 270 18.47 -26.34 8.50
CA THR A 270 18.83 -25.61 7.26
C THR A 270 19.05 -26.50 6.03
N ALA A 271 18.74 -27.80 6.09
CA ALA A 271 18.98 -28.81 5.06
C ALA A 271 17.72 -29.29 4.30
N GLY A 272 16.54 -28.69 4.54
CA GLY A 272 15.32 -29.00 3.78
C GLY A 272 15.13 -28.06 2.58
N PRO A 273 14.68 -28.54 1.41
CA PRO A 273 14.35 -27.64 0.31
C PRO A 273 13.19 -26.76 0.76
N PHE A 274 13.45 -25.47 0.91
CA PHE A 274 12.39 -24.48 0.98
C PHE A 274 11.47 -24.73 -0.22
N ARG A 275 10.24 -25.17 0.04
CA ARG A 275 9.19 -25.08 -0.97
C ARG A 275 8.90 -23.58 -1.11
N ALA A 276 9.64 -22.93 -2.00
CA ALA A 276 9.30 -21.61 -2.49
C ALA A 276 7.94 -21.74 -3.19
N PHE A 277 6.87 -21.37 -2.50
CA PHE A 277 5.62 -21.02 -3.16
C PHE A 277 5.77 -19.60 -3.73
N PRO A 278 4.96 -19.20 -4.74
CA PRO A 278 5.04 -17.88 -5.35
C PRO A 278 4.68 -16.80 -4.33
N GLU A 279 5.47 -15.73 -4.31
CA GLU A 279 5.40 -14.64 -3.34
C GLU A 279 4.20 -13.74 -3.62
N SER A 280 3.30 -13.59 -2.64
CA SER A 280 2.30 -12.52 -2.65
C SER A 280 2.37 -11.77 -1.33
N SER A 281 2.65 -10.48 -1.41
CA SER A 281 2.53 -9.57 -0.26
C SER A 281 1.20 -8.82 -0.35
N GLY A 282 0.48 -8.81 0.75
CA GLY A 282 -0.77 -8.08 0.90
C GLY A 282 -0.57 -6.87 1.80
N PHE A 283 -1.30 -5.79 1.54
CA PHE A 283 -1.43 -4.69 2.51
C PHE A 283 -2.60 -4.96 3.45
N SER A 284 -2.40 -4.92 4.77
CA SER A 284 -3.49 -5.00 5.76
C SER A 284 -3.49 -3.76 6.65
N THR A 285 -4.63 -3.42 7.23
CA THR A 285 -4.75 -2.35 8.22
C THR A 285 -4.73 -2.93 9.63
N ALA A 286 -3.86 -2.43 10.51
CA ALA A 286 -3.81 -2.79 11.93
C ALA A 286 -4.37 -1.67 12.83
#